data_AF-A0A292PVY6-F1
#
_entry.id   AF-A0A292PVY6-F1
#
_cell.length_a   1.000
_cell.length_b   1.000
_cell.length_c   1.000
_cell.angle_alpha   90.00
_cell.angle_beta   90.00
_cell.angle_gamma   90.00
#
_symmetry.space_group_name_H-M   'P 1'
#
loop_
_entity.id
_entity.type
_entity.pdbx_description
1 polymer ?
#
loop_
_entity_poly.entity_id
_entity_poly.type
_entity_poly.pdbx_seq_one_letter_code
_entity_poly.pdbx_strand_id
1 'polypeptide(L)'
;MTPDELSDLLLQDEYLVLDIPAKAFPELEKLIGTRAYTYWPAIGRLTVKMTTQMHGTVTSWASELIAEGVEKGAFDRGDIDLIGKGRLRGFSDEYENITKVPDVALVPGECSWPTVAFEFGYAEPYNQLKEDAKLLLEGSEGQIAKVIVIKLEPLQEEETEIQKGFVEVWQLRDGVARKEGQKKNLFPLPRSHEAQSIMLSLGDILGDSFERLANQGWSEADTLVLRFDALRKSINKATRRHLIQEGLLVED
;
A
#
# COMPACT_ATOMS: atom_id res chain seq x y z
N MET A 1 18.13 18.93 11.02
CA MET A 1 17.28 19.04 9.84
C MET A 1 16.40 20.27 9.97
N THR A 2 16.57 21.22 9.07
CA THR A 2 15.69 22.39 8.91
C THR A 2 14.57 22.09 7.92
N PRO A 3 13.51 22.93 7.87
CA PRO A 3 12.51 22.90 6.81
C PRO A 3 13.10 22.90 5.39
N ASP A 4 14.06 23.80 5.12
CA ASP A 4 14.67 23.95 3.80
C ASP A 4 15.46 22.69 3.41
N GLU A 5 16.24 22.13 4.33
CA GLU A 5 16.98 20.87 4.10
C GLU A 5 16.04 19.71 3.76
N LEU A 6 14.90 19.61 4.46
CA LEU A 6 13.91 18.57 4.15
C LEU A 6 13.25 18.82 2.80
N SER A 7 12.87 20.06 2.48
CA SER A 7 12.30 20.41 1.18
C SER A 7 13.23 20.04 0.03
N ASP A 8 14.53 20.32 0.14
CA ASP A 8 15.52 19.96 -0.87
C ASP A 8 15.65 18.44 -1.05
N LEU A 9 15.65 17.67 0.05
CA LEU A 9 15.66 16.21 0.00
C LEU A 9 14.40 15.65 -0.65
N LEU A 10 13.24 16.22 -0.36
CA LEU A 10 11.96 15.80 -0.95
C LEU A 10 11.87 16.10 -2.45
N LEU A 11 12.65 17.05 -2.98
CA LEU A 11 12.72 17.33 -4.42
C LEU A 11 13.57 16.31 -5.20
N GLN A 12 14.41 15.53 -4.50
CA GLN A 12 15.19 14.46 -5.14
C GLN A 12 14.31 13.27 -5.52
N ASP A 13 13.07 13.21 -5.02
CA ASP A 13 12.14 12.10 -5.18
C ASP A 13 12.82 10.75 -4.91
N GLU A 14 13.54 10.65 -3.79
CA GLU A 14 14.18 9.43 -3.33
C GLU A 14 13.46 8.82 -2.12
N TYR A 15 13.76 7.55 -1.82
CA TYR A 15 13.38 6.96 -0.54
C TYR A 15 14.28 7.52 0.56
N LEU A 16 13.69 8.17 1.56
CA LEU A 16 14.43 8.86 2.61
C LEU A 16 14.31 8.13 3.95
N VAL A 17 15.43 8.01 4.66
CA VAL A 17 15.49 7.58 6.07
C VAL A 17 16.22 8.66 6.85
N LEU A 18 15.50 9.36 7.71
CA LEU A 18 15.95 10.59 8.36
C LEU A 18 15.83 10.48 9.88
N ASP A 19 16.85 10.97 10.58
CA ASP A 19 16.81 11.10 12.03
C ASP A 19 16.20 12.46 12.41
N ILE A 20 14.91 12.44 12.78
CA ILE A 20 14.09 13.59 13.14
C ILE A 20 13.65 13.48 14.62
N PRO A 21 14.15 14.36 15.51
CA PRO A 21 13.69 14.42 16.89
C PRO A 21 12.17 14.69 17.00
N ALA A 22 11.50 14.08 17.98
CA ALA A 22 10.04 14.21 18.19
C ALA A 22 9.54 15.66 18.24
N LYS A 23 10.34 16.57 18.83
CA LYS A 23 10.00 17.99 18.91
C LYS A 23 9.99 18.72 17.55
N ALA A 24 10.75 18.23 16.57
CA ALA A 24 10.89 18.87 15.25
C ALA A 24 9.87 18.31 14.24
N PHE A 25 9.40 17.08 14.47
CA PHE A 25 8.53 16.38 13.51
C PHE A 25 7.23 17.14 13.16
N PRO A 26 6.47 17.75 14.09
CA PRO A 26 5.20 18.42 13.72
C PRO A 26 5.34 19.56 12.73
N GLU A 27 6.50 20.24 12.70
CA GLU A 27 6.78 21.30 11.74
C GLU A 27 7.18 20.71 10.38
N LEU A 28 8.08 19.72 10.39
CA LEU A 28 8.60 19.05 9.20
C LEU A 28 7.54 18.20 8.48
N GLU A 29 6.61 17.59 9.22
CA GLU A 29 5.53 16.76 8.67
C GLU A 29 4.67 17.54 7.67
N LYS A 30 4.53 18.86 7.84
CA LYS A 30 3.78 19.74 6.94
C LYS A 30 4.39 19.82 5.54
N LEU A 31 5.69 19.56 5.42
CA LEU A 31 6.45 19.63 4.17
C LEU A 31 6.41 18.31 3.39
N ILE A 32 6.18 17.19 4.09
CA ILE A 32 6.08 15.86 3.48
C ILE A 32 4.94 15.83 2.44
N GLY A 33 3.91 16.66 2.67
CA GLY A 33 2.80 16.85 1.74
C GLY A 33 1.96 15.59 1.65
N THR A 34 1.94 14.98 0.46
CA THR A 34 1.06 13.83 0.18
C THR A 34 1.80 12.50 0.05
N ARG A 35 3.02 12.41 0.58
CA ARG A 35 3.82 11.18 0.52
C ARG A 35 3.40 10.20 1.61
N ALA A 36 3.53 8.91 1.34
CA ALA A 36 3.46 7.88 2.37
C ALA A 36 4.72 7.97 3.25
N TYR A 37 4.56 7.78 4.55
CA TYR A 37 5.67 7.85 5.51
C TYR A 37 5.38 7.05 6.78
N THR A 38 6.44 6.71 7.50
CA THR A 38 6.39 6.17 8.87
C THR A 38 7.24 7.06 9.76
N TYR A 39 6.67 7.55 10.87
CA TYR A 39 7.42 8.27 11.89
C TYR A 39 7.38 7.53 13.22
N TRP A 40 8.56 7.21 13.75
CA TRP A 40 8.75 6.56 15.04
C TRP A 40 9.40 7.53 16.04
N PRO A 41 8.61 8.15 16.94
CA PRO A 41 9.13 9.18 17.85
C PRO A 41 10.18 8.66 18.83
N ALA A 42 10.03 7.42 19.31
CA ALA A 42 10.90 6.84 20.35
C ALA A 42 12.38 6.78 19.92
N ILE A 43 12.62 6.52 18.63
CA ILE A 43 13.96 6.51 18.04
C ILE A 43 14.23 7.73 17.16
N GLY A 44 13.26 8.64 17.04
CA GLY A 44 13.35 9.81 16.18
C GLY A 44 13.58 9.48 14.72
N ARG A 45 12.95 8.43 14.17
CA ARG A 45 13.16 8.01 12.77
C ARG A 45 11.95 8.35 11.92
N LEU A 46 12.19 9.05 10.81
CA LEU A 46 11.23 9.30 9.74
C LEU A 46 11.67 8.55 8.49
N THR A 47 10.80 7.68 7.96
CA THR A 47 10.95 7.13 6.61
C THR A 47 9.92 7.77 5.69
N VAL A 48 10.36 8.31 4.54
CA VAL A 48 9.48 8.91 3.54
C VAL A 48 9.61 8.13 2.24
N LYS A 49 8.48 7.67 1.70
CA LYS A 49 8.45 6.98 0.42
C LYS A 49 8.56 7.94 -0.74
N MET A 50 9.15 7.43 -1.82
CA MET A 50 9.25 8.12 -3.10
C MET A 50 7.85 8.23 -3.73
N THR A 51 7.53 9.36 -4.37
CA THR A 51 6.27 9.53 -5.10
C THR A 51 6.46 9.36 -6.59
N THR A 52 6.54 8.12 -7.07
CA THR A 52 6.54 7.85 -8.52
C THR A 52 5.12 7.73 -9.07
N GLN A 53 4.95 7.92 -10.39
CA GLN A 53 3.70 7.57 -11.05
C GLN A 53 3.29 6.10 -10.84
N MET A 54 4.27 5.22 -10.60
CA MET A 54 4.00 3.81 -10.30
C MET A 54 3.27 3.65 -8.96
N HIS A 55 3.56 4.47 -7.94
CA HIS A 55 2.83 4.44 -6.67
C HIS A 55 1.33 4.74 -6.87
N GLY A 56 1.01 5.69 -7.76
CA GLY A 56 -0.39 6.01 -8.11
C GLY A 56 -1.16 4.85 -8.74
N THR A 57 -0.48 3.83 -9.29
CA THR A 57 -1.14 2.66 -9.89
C THR A 57 -1.82 1.78 -8.86
N VAL A 58 -1.34 1.80 -7.61
CA VAL A 58 -1.86 0.99 -6.50
C VAL A 58 -3.27 1.42 -6.13
N THR A 59 -3.54 2.72 -6.14
CA THR A 59 -4.88 3.28 -5.87
C THR A 59 -5.88 2.80 -6.93
N SER A 60 -5.50 2.85 -8.21
CA SER A 60 -6.34 2.34 -9.30
C SER A 60 -6.59 0.84 -9.13
N TRP A 61 -5.55 0.07 -8.81
CA TRP A 61 -5.68 -1.37 -8.60
C TRP A 61 -6.58 -1.72 -7.40
N ALA A 62 -6.39 -1.07 -6.25
CA ALA A 62 -7.24 -1.27 -5.08
C ALA A 62 -8.72 -0.92 -5.36
N SER A 63 -8.98 0.10 -6.19
CA SER A 63 -10.36 0.44 -6.60
C SER A 63 -11.06 -0.66 -7.40
N GLU A 64 -10.32 -1.53 -8.08
CA GLU A 64 -10.90 -2.69 -8.79
C GLU A 64 -11.51 -3.70 -7.82
N LEU A 65 -11.00 -3.82 -6.59
CA LEU A 65 -11.60 -4.70 -5.57
C LEU A 65 -12.99 -4.19 -5.17
N ILE A 66 -13.11 -2.86 -4.97
CA ILE A 66 -14.38 -2.21 -4.65
C ILE A 66 -15.34 -2.37 -5.84
N ALA A 67 -14.86 -2.13 -7.06
CA ALA A 67 -15.65 -2.29 -8.27
C ALA A 67 -16.19 -3.72 -8.42
N GLU A 68 -15.36 -4.74 -8.18
CA GLU A 68 -15.79 -6.13 -8.23
C GLU A 68 -16.87 -6.45 -7.19
N GLY A 69 -16.71 -5.97 -5.95
CA GLY A 69 -17.70 -6.19 -4.90
C GLY A 69 -19.05 -5.55 -5.24
N VAL A 70 -19.04 -4.31 -5.75
CA VAL A 70 -20.25 -3.62 -6.20
C VAL A 70 -20.88 -4.32 -7.40
N GLU A 71 -20.09 -4.74 -8.40
CA GLU A 71 -20.60 -5.44 -9.59
C GLU A 71 -21.26 -6.77 -9.23
N LYS A 72 -20.69 -7.49 -8.25
CA LYS A 72 -21.27 -8.74 -7.73
C LYS A 72 -22.44 -8.51 -6.78
N GLY A 73 -22.68 -7.28 -6.34
CA GLY A 73 -23.69 -6.96 -5.34
C GLY A 73 -23.35 -7.46 -3.94
N ALA A 74 -22.06 -7.55 -3.58
CA ALA A 74 -21.59 -7.93 -2.24
C ALA A 74 -21.81 -6.83 -1.21
N PHE A 75 -21.69 -5.57 -1.62
CA PHE A 75 -21.96 -4.35 -0.86
C PHE A 75 -22.31 -3.23 -1.85
N ASP A 76 -22.83 -2.11 -1.35
CA ASP A 76 -23.28 -0.99 -2.16
C ASP A 76 -22.14 -0.02 -2.50
N ARG A 77 -22.38 0.79 -3.54
CA ARG A 77 -21.43 1.85 -3.92
C ARG A 77 -21.37 2.89 -2.80
N GLY A 78 -20.15 3.13 -2.30
CA GLY A 78 -19.90 4.09 -1.22
C GLY A 78 -19.78 3.45 0.16
N ASP A 79 -19.99 2.14 0.28
CA ASP A 79 -19.80 1.42 1.54
C ASP A 79 -18.34 1.23 1.92
N ILE A 80 -17.41 1.40 0.97
CA ILE A 80 -15.98 1.29 1.22
C ILE A 80 -15.30 2.53 0.68
N ASP A 81 -14.62 3.24 1.57
CA ASP A 81 -13.76 4.36 1.24
C ASP A 81 -12.37 3.87 0.86
N LEU A 82 -11.87 4.41 -0.26
CA LEU A 82 -10.50 4.23 -0.71
C LEU A 82 -9.68 5.44 -0.27
N ILE A 83 -8.92 5.28 0.81
CA ILE A 83 -8.13 6.38 1.37
C ILE A 83 -6.69 6.25 0.92
N GLY A 84 -6.26 7.19 0.08
CA GLY A 84 -4.84 7.50 -0.09
C GLY A 84 -4.43 8.57 0.92
N LYS A 85 -3.26 8.42 1.55
CA LYS A 85 -2.65 9.45 2.41
C LYS A 85 -3.30 9.65 3.79
N GLY A 86 -4.13 8.70 4.23
CA GLY A 86 -4.75 8.72 5.56
C GLY A 86 -3.71 8.48 6.66
N ARG A 87 -3.69 9.33 7.69
CA ARG A 87 -2.81 9.13 8.85
C ARG A 87 -3.44 8.12 9.80
N LEU A 88 -2.71 7.04 10.05
CA LEU A 88 -3.00 6.08 11.10
C LEU A 88 -2.17 6.40 12.34
N ARG A 89 -2.84 6.40 13.49
CA ARG A 89 -2.31 6.70 14.82
C ARG A 89 -3.07 5.85 15.84
N GLY A 90 -2.51 5.73 17.04
CA GLY A 90 -3.12 4.93 18.10
C GLY A 90 -2.81 3.44 17.97
N PHE A 91 -1.65 3.11 17.38
CA PHE A 91 -1.11 1.75 17.43
C PHE A 91 -0.76 1.36 18.87
N SER A 92 -0.81 0.07 19.18
CA SER A 92 -0.56 -0.50 20.50
C SER A 92 0.89 -1.00 20.70
N ASP A 93 1.20 -1.36 21.95
CA ASP A 93 2.44 -2.03 22.37
C ASP A 93 3.73 -1.32 21.92
N GLU A 94 4.67 -2.05 21.31
CA GLU A 94 5.96 -1.49 20.86
C GLU A 94 5.80 -0.46 19.73
N TYR A 95 4.62 -0.40 19.12
CA TYR A 95 4.28 0.53 18.05
C TYR A 95 3.58 1.80 18.55
N GLU A 96 3.42 1.95 19.88
CA GLU A 96 2.78 3.12 20.46
C GLU A 96 3.42 4.43 19.98
N ASN A 97 2.58 5.42 19.70
CA ASN A 97 2.96 6.75 19.21
C ASN A 97 3.56 6.79 17.79
N ILE A 98 3.69 5.67 17.09
CA ILE A 98 4.06 5.67 15.67
C ILE A 98 2.93 6.34 14.86
N THR A 99 3.32 7.17 13.89
CA THR A 99 2.40 7.66 12.86
C THR A 99 2.75 6.96 11.55
N LYS A 100 1.76 6.36 10.90
CA LYS A 100 1.92 5.69 9.61
C LYS A 100 0.94 6.26 8.61
N VAL A 101 1.40 6.49 7.40
CA VAL A 101 0.56 6.77 6.24
C VAL A 101 0.79 5.65 5.23
N PRO A 102 -0.15 4.68 5.09
CA PRO A 102 -0.04 3.66 4.05
C PRO A 102 -0.21 4.28 2.66
N ASP A 103 0.24 3.57 1.63
CA ASP A 103 0.06 4.02 0.25
C ASP A 103 -1.42 4.13 -0.10
N VAL A 104 -2.17 3.08 0.23
CA VAL A 104 -3.62 3.00 0.06
C VAL A 104 -4.23 2.15 1.17
N ALA A 105 -5.42 2.51 1.62
CA ALA A 105 -6.18 1.73 2.60
C ALA A 105 -7.67 1.66 2.23
N LEU A 106 -8.32 0.56 2.57
CA LEU A 106 -9.76 0.35 2.43
C LEU A 106 -10.41 0.50 3.81
N VAL A 107 -11.37 1.43 3.91
CA VAL A 107 -12.11 1.68 5.14
C VAL A 107 -13.58 1.37 4.90
N PRO A 108 -14.13 0.29 5.48
CA PRO A 108 -15.54 -0.02 5.35
C PRO A 108 -16.40 0.87 6.26
N GLY A 109 -17.36 1.57 5.66
CA GLY A 109 -18.30 2.48 6.31
C GLY A 109 -17.61 3.53 7.20
N GLU A 110 -18.10 3.72 8.42
CA GLU A 110 -17.61 4.75 9.34
C GLU A 110 -16.52 4.24 10.30
N CYS A 111 -15.79 3.19 9.93
CA CYS A 111 -14.71 2.64 10.74
C CYS A 111 -13.56 3.66 10.91
N SER A 112 -12.98 3.71 12.12
CA SER A 112 -11.81 4.55 12.41
C SER A 112 -10.51 3.98 11.85
N TRP A 113 -10.48 2.67 11.57
CA TRP A 113 -9.35 1.96 11.01
C TRP A 113 -9.71 1.30 9.69
N PRO A 114 -8.74 1.21 8.75
CA PRO A 114 -8.90 0.38 7.58
C PRO A 114 -8.86 -1.10 7.95
N THR A 115 -9.43 -1.92 7.09
CA THR A 115 -9.40 -3.40 7.19
C THR A 115 -8.37 -4.01 6.26
N VAL A 116 -8.10 -3.34 5.12
CA VAL A 116 -7.07 -3.75 4.16
C VAL A 116 -6.16 -2.56 3.87
N ALA A 117 -4.85 -2.77 3.96
CA ALA A 117 -3.85 -1.78 3.57
C ALA A 117 -2.97 -2.30 2.44
N PHE A 118 -2.47 -1.38 1.61
CA PHE A 118 -1.53 -1.66 0.53
C PHE A 118 -0.24 -0.91 0.81
N GLU A 119 0.87 -1.62 0.70
CA GLU A 119 2.22 -1.07 0.82
C GLU A 119 2.97 -1.36 -0.49
N PHE A 120 3.33 -0.31 -1.21
CA PHE A 120 4.07 -0.40 -2.45
C PHE A 120 5.53 0.02 -2.22
N GLY A 121 6.44 -0.63 -2.94
CA GLY A 121 7.83 -0.25 -2.95
C GLY A 121 8.44 -0.38 -4.33
N TYR A 122 8.99 0.71 -4.83
CA TYR A 122 9.83 0.76 -6.02
C TYR A 122 11.30 0.82 -5.61
N ALA A 123 11.74 1.91 -4.98
CA ALA A 123 13.10 2.04 -4.43
C ALA A 123 13.20 1.51 -2.99
N GLU A 124 12.06 1.36 -2.31
CA GLU A 124 11.95 0.96 -0.91
C GLU A 124 12.54 -0.45 -0.70
N PRO A 125 13.40 -0.64 0.32
CA PRO A 125 13.91 -1.96 0.67
C PRO A 125 12.79 -2.91 1.07
N TYR A 126 12.85 -4.16 0.61
CA TYR A 126 11.83 -5.17 0.96
C TYR A 126 11.73 -5.41 2.47
N ASN A 127 12.83 -5.29 3.22
CA ASN A 127 12.78 -5.42 4.68
C ASN A 127 11.93 -4.32 5.33
N GLN A 128 11.97 -3.09 4.81
CA GLN A 128 11.13 -2.00 5.29
C GLN A 128 9.64 -2.29 5.04
N LEU A 129 9.28 -2.77 3.85
CA LEU A 129 7.89 -3.10 3.54
C LEU A 129 7.32 -4.20 4.48
N LYS A 130 8.16 -5.14 4.92
CA LYS A 130 7.76 -6.14 5.92
C LYS A 130 7.58 -5.51 7.30
N GLU A 131 8.44 -4.58 7.69
CA GLU A 131 8.30 -3.85 8.96
C GLU A 131 7.03 -3.00 8.95
N ASP A 132 6.72 -2.35 7.83
CA ASP A 132 5.46 -1.62 7.65
C ASP A 132 4.24 -2.56 7.73
N ALA A 133 4.30 -3.74 7.10
CA ALA A 133 3.23 -4.73 7.20
C ALA A 133 3.04 -5.25 8.63
N LYS A 134 4.14 -5.49 9.37
CA LYS A 134 4.08 -5.87 10.78
C LYS A 134 3.47 -4.79 11.64
N LEU A 135 3.95 -3.55 11.52
CA LEU A 135 3.41 -2.38 12.20
C LEU A 135 1.90 -2.26 11.98
N LEU A 136 1.45 -2.34 10.73
CA LEU A 136 0.04 -2.21 10.38
C LEU A 136 -0.81 -3.34 10.97
N LEU A 137 -0.34 -4.58 10.96
CA LEU A 137 -1.11 -5.73 11.43
C LEU A 137 -1.06 -5.87 12.96
N GLU A 138 0.14 -5.89 13.53
CA GLU A 138 0.37 -6.12 14.96
C GLU A 138 -0.01 -4.88 15.76
N GLY A 139 0.40 -3.70 15.32
CA GLY A 139 0.11 -2.45 16.02
C GLY A 139 -1.37 -2.04 15.98
N SER A 140 -2.15 -2.51 15.00
CA SER A 140 -3.61 -2.26 14.95
C SER A 140 -4.42 -3.31 15.72
N GLU A 141 -3.77 -4.26 16.38
CA GLU A 141 -4.40 -5.34 17.15
C GLU A 141 -5.45 -6.13 16.33
N GLY A 142 -5.22 -6.28 15.02
CA GLY A 142 -6.09 -7.02 14.12
C GLY A 142 -7.24 -6.21 13.51
N GLN A 143 -7.32 -4.89 13.74
CA GLN A 143 -8.27 -4.04 13.01
C GLN A 143 -7.96 -3.97 11.51
N ILE A 144 -6.68 -4.01 11.14
CA ILE A 144 -6.24 -4.30 9.77
C ILE A 144 -6.13 -5.81 9.63
N ALA A 145 -7.03 -6.43 8.87
CA ALA A 145 -7.05 -7.87 8.62
C ALA A 145 -5.92 -8.30 7.66
N LYS A 146 -5.67 -7.50 6.61
CA LYS A 146 -4.73 -7.84 5.55
C LYS A 146 -3.85 -6.66 5.16
N VAL A 147 -2.56 -6.93 4.91
CA VAL A 147 -1.65 -6.00 4.25
C VAL A 147 -1.15 -6.62 2.95
N ILE A 148 -1.37 -5.95 1.83
CA ILE A 148 -0.88 -6.37 0.51
C ILE A 148 0.41 -5.61 0.22
N VAL A 149 1.52 -6.35 0.16
CA VAL A 149 2.83 -5.79 -0.17
C VAL A 149 3.10 -6.00 -1.66
N ILE A 150 3.40 -4.91 -2.36
CA ILE A 150 3.77 -4.89 -3.77
C ILE A 150 5.20 -4.37 -3.86
N LYS A 151 6.11 -5.17 -4.41
CA LYS A 151 7.52 -4.79 -4.56
C LYS A 151 7.94 -4.90 -6.02
N LEU A 152 8.47 -3.82 -6.57
CA LEU A 152 9.16 -3.80 -7.86
C LEU A 152 10.67 -3.61 -7.64
N GLU A 153 11.48 -4.16 -8.54
CA GLU A 153 12.88 -3.74 -8.67
C GLU A 153 12.94 -2.48 -9.56
N PRO A 154 13.71 -1.44 -9.16
CA PRO A 154 13.92 -0.28 -10.00
C PRO A 154 14.53 -0.63 -11.34
N LEU A 155 14.12 0.12 -12.38
CA LEU A 155 14.77 0.06 -13.69
C LEU A 155 16.27 0.29 -13.54
N GLN A 156 17.04 -0.59 -14.17
CA GLN A 156 18.46 -0.39 -14.38
C GLN A 156 18.70 0.52 -15.60
N GLU A 157 19.94 0.98 -15.75
CA GLU A 157 20.37 1.71 -16.94
C GLU A 157 20.02 0.88 -18.20
N GLU A 158 19.46 1.52 -19.23
CA GLU A 158 18.98 0.92 -20.48
C GLU A 158 17.67 0.11 -20.41
N GLU A 159 17.12 -0.18 -19.23
CA GLU A 159 15.85 -0.90 -19.11
C GLU A 159 14.65 0.01 -19.47
N THR A 160 13.77 -0.50 -20.35
CA THR A 160 12.54 0.21 -20.75
C THR A 160 11.27 -0.41 -20.17
N GLU A 161 11.41 -1.49 -19.40
CA GLU A 161 10.30 -2.21 -18.77
C GLU A 161 10.74 -2.82 -17.44
N ILE A 162 9.78 -2.98 -16.51
CA ILE A 162 10.04 -3.58 -15.20
C ILE A 162 10.35 -5.07 -15.38
N GLN A 163 11.57 -5.47 -15.02
CA GLN A 163 12.01 -6.86 -15.16
C GLN A 163 11.49 -7.76 -14.04
N LYS A 164 11.42 -7.24 -12.81
CA LYS A 164 11.11 -8.03 -11.62
C LYS A 164 10.18 -7.29 -10.68
N GLY A 165 9.23 -8.04 -10.15
CA GLY A 165 8.36 -7.58 -9.10
C GLY A 165 7.47 -8.70 -8.59
N PHE A 166 6.97 -8.55 -7.38
CA PHE A 166 6.09 -9.53 -6.76
C PHE A 166 5.02 -8.85 -5.91
N VAL A 167 3.97 -9.63 -5.64
CA VAL A 167 2.94 -9.30 -4.67
C VAL A 167 2.91 -10.39 -3.61
N GLU A 168 2.72 -10.01 -2.36
CA GLU A 168 2.45 -10.93 -1.27
C GLU A 168 1.42 -10.35 -0.30
N VAL A 169 0.73 -11.24 0.41
CA VAL A 169 -0.30 -10.87 1.39
C VAL A 169 0.22 -11.21 2.77
N TRP A 170 -0.01 -10.32 3.72
CA TRP A 170 0.28 -10.52 5.14
C TRP A 170 -1.02 -10.45 5.93
N GLN A 171 -1.07 -11.21 7.01
CA GLN A 171 -2.19 -11.26 7.93
C GLN A 171 -1.69 -11.49 9.35
N LEU A 172 -2.54 -11.20 10.34
CA LEU A 172 -2.29 -11.63 11.71
C LEU A 172 -2.61 -13.14 11.86
N ARG A 173 -1.73 -13.87 12.55
CA ARG A 173 -2.00 -15.22 13.06
C ARG A 173 -1.43 -15.31 14.47
N ASP A 174 -2.30 -15.62 15.43
CA ASP A 174 -1.95 -15.72 16.85
C ASP A 174 -1.23 -14.46 17.36
N GLY A 175 -1.71 -13.27 16.97
CA GLY A 175 -1.13 -11.99 17.35
C GLY A 175 0.16 -11.60 16.62
N VAL A 176 0.64 -12.41 15.66
CA VAL A 176 1.90 -12.16 14.94
C VAL A 176 1.64 -12.02 13.44
N ALA A 177 2.24 -11.01 12.81
CA ALA A 177 2.13 -10.82 11.38
C ALA A 177 2.88 -11.92 10.63
N ARG A 178 2.17 -12.60 9.73
CA ARG A 178 2.68 -13.69 8.91
C ARG A 178 2.29 -13.47 7.47
N LYS A 179 3.23 -13.78 6.57
CA LYS A 179 2.94 -13.89 5.15
C LYS A 179 1.97 -15.04 4.90
N GLU A 180 0.91 -14.75 4.16
CA GLU A 180 -0.05 -15.71 3.67
C GLU A 180 0.43 -16.31 2.33
N GLY A 181 0.68 -17.63 2.34
CA GLY A 181 1.12 -18.34 1.14
C GLY A 181 2.50 -17.92 0.64
N GLN A 182 2.70 -18.01 -0.67
CA GLN A 182 3.95 -17.66 -1.34
C GLN A 182 3.86 -16.31 -2.06
N LYS A 183 5.02 -15.72 -2.34
CA LYS A 183 5.12 -14.56 -3.22
C LYS A 183 4.59 -14.92 -4.60
N LYS A 184 3.74 -14.08 -5.17
CA LYS A 184 3.25 -14.22 -6.53
C LYS A 184 4.00 -13.25 -7.43
N ASN A 185 4.69 -13.78 -8.45
CA ASN A 185 5.42 -12.94 -9.39
C ASN A 185 4.46 -12.00 -10.12
N LEU A 186 4.78 -10.71 -10.11
CA LEU A 186 4.11 -9.70 -10.90
C LEU A 186 4.84 -9.51 -12.23
N PHE A 187 6.17 -9.46 -12.17
CA PHE A 187 7.09 -9.45 -13.30
C PHE A 187 8.25 -10.45 -13.10
N PRO A 188 8.69 -11.15 -14.16
CA PRO A 188 8.09 -11.16 -15.49
C PRO A 188 6.72 -11.85 -15.47
N LEU A 189 5.93 -11.66 -16.54
CA LEU A 189 4.67 -12.39 -16.72
C LEU A 189 4.94 -13.91 -16.69
N PRO A 190 4.11 -14.70 -15.98
CA PRO A 190 4.24 -16.15 -16.00
C PRO A 190 4.09 -16.68 -17.42
N ARG A 191 4.99 -17.59 -17.82
CA ARG A 191 4.93 -18.26 -19.13
C ARG A 191 3.66 -19.10 -19.30
N SER A 192 3.06 -19.55 -18.20
CA SER A 192 1.83 -20.34 -18.22
C SER A 192 0.61 -19.53 -18.69
N HIS A 193 0.68 -18.19 -18.71
CA HIS A 193 -0.46 -17.30 -18.92
C HIS A 193 -1.61 -17.54 -17.93
N GLU A 194 -1.37 -18.24 -16.83
CA GLU A 194 -2.37 -18.44 -15.79
C GLU A 194 -2.74 -17.09 -15.17
N ALA A 195 -4.05 -16.86 -15.05
CA ALA A 195 -4.56 -15.68 -14.40
C ALA A 195 -4.09 -15.67 -12.94
N GLN A 196 -3.41 -14.59 -12.55
CA GLN A 196 -2.96 -14.39 -11.18
C GLN A 196 -3.80 -13.33 -10.48
N SER A 197 -4.17 -13.62 -9.25
CA SER A 197 -4.98 -12.76 -8.41
C SER A 197 -4.67 -12.95 -6.93
N ILE A 198 -5.18 -12.05 -6.10
CA ILE A 198 -5.40 -12.28 -4.68
C ILE A 198 -6.90 -12.53 -4.48
N MET A 199 -7.23 -13.44 -3.56
CA MET A 199 -8.59 -13.62 -3.08
C MET A 199 -8.66 -13.04 -1.68
N LEU A 200 -9.60 -12.13 -1.45
CA LEU A 200 -9.88 -11.55 -0.14
C LEU A 200 -11.29 -11.94 0.25
N SER A 201 -11.47 -12.42 1.48
CA SER A 201 -12.80 -12.73 1.99
C SER A 201 -13.56 -11.44 2.33
N LEU A 202 -14.88 -11.48 2.34
CA LEU A 202 -15.67 -10.32 2.76
C LEU A 202 -15.45 -10.01 4.24
N GLY A 203 -15.14 -11.01 5.07
CA GLY A 203 -14.69 -10.81 6.45
C GLY A 203 -13.40 -9.98 6.51
N ASP A 204 -12.43 -10.26 5.62
CA ASP A 204 -11.20 -9.45 5.54
C ASP A 204 -11.47 -8.00 5.09
N ILE A 205 -12.44 -7.80 4.18
CA ILE A 205 -12.71 -6.50 3.56
C ILE A 205 -13.60 -5.64 4.43
N LEU A 206 -14.66 -6.21 5.01
CA LEU A 206 -15.67 -5.47 5.77
C LEU A 206 -15.39 -5.49 7.28
N GLY A 207 -14.63 -6.47 7.77
CA GLY A 207 -14.31 -6.62 9.20
C GLY A 207 -15.57 -6.59 10.07
N ASP A 208 -15.50 -5.86 11.18
CA ASP A 208 -16.62 -5.68 12.11
C ASP A 208 -17.85 -4.98 11.48
N SER A 209 -17.70 -4.35 10.31
CA SER A 209 -18.83 -3.77 9.56
C SER A 209 -19.54 -4.78 8.64
N PHE A 210 -19.12 -6.05 8.59
CA PHE A 210 -19.71 -7.06 7.71
C PHE A 210 -21.23 -7.15 7.84
N GLU A 211 -21.76 -7.38 9.04
CA GLU A 211 -23.21 -7.52 9.30
C GLU A 211 -24.05 -6.30 8.87
N ARG A 212 -23.42 -5.12 8.78
CA ARG A 212 -24.08 -3.87 8.41
C ARG A 212 -24.01 -3.58 6.91
N LEU A 213 -22.91 -3.95 6.26
CA LEU A 213 -22.58 -3.53 4.89
C LEU A 213 -22.74 -4.66 3.86
N ALA A 214 -22.66 -5.91 4.28
CA ALA A 214 -22.83 -7.02 3.35
C ALA A 214 -24.30 -7.14 2.91
N ASN A 215 -24.49 -7.26 1.60
CA ASN A 215 -25.81 -7.50 1.02
C ASN A 215 -26.30 -8.93 1.29
N GLN A 216 -27.62 -9.13 1.23
CA GLN A 216 -28.24 -10.42 1.52
C GLN A 216 -27.71 -11.54 0.60
N GLY A 217 -27.39 -12.69 1.19
CA GLY A 217 -26.91 -13.87 0.46
C GLY A 217 -25.39 -14.03 0.43
N TRP A 218 -24.66 -13.07 1.01
CA TRP A 218 -23.22 -13.13 1.20
C TRP A 218 -22.86 -13.54 2.63
N SER A 219 -21.69 -14.17 2.76
CA SER A 219 -21.07 -14.59 4.02
C SER A 219 -19.66 -14.02 4.14
N GLU A 220 -19.12 -13.97 5.36
CA GLU A 220 -17.75 -13.51 5.59
C GLU A 220 -16.71 -14.32 4.80
N ALA A 221 -17.00 -15.60 4.54
CA ALA A 221 -16.10 -16.51 3.83
C ALA A 221 -16.14 -16.33 2.30
N ASP A 222 -17.14 -15.65 1.75
CA ASP A 222 -17.20 -15.37 0.32
C ASP A 222 -16.08 -14.43 -0.09
N THR A 223 -15.58 -14.58 -1.33
CA THR A 223 -14.35 -13.92 -1.76
C THR A 223 -14.51 -13.03 -2.98
N LEU A 224 -13.75 -11.94 -2.99
CA LEU A 224 -13.53 -11.06 -4.14
C LEU A 224 -12.12 -11.25 -4.69
N VAL A 225 -11.93 -11.02 -5.99
CA VAL A 225 -10.74 -11.40 -6.75
C VAL A 225 -9.97 -10.18 -7.27
N LEU A 226 -8.89 -9.82 -6.58
CA LEU A 226 -8.03 -8.74 -7.03
C LEU A 226 -7.02 -9.22 -8.10
N ARG A 227 -7.32 -9.00 -9.38
CA ARG A 227 -6.54 -9.50 -10.53
C ARG A 227 -5.27 -8.69 -10.82
N PHE A 228 -4.19 -9.37 -11.17
CA PHE A 228 -2.88 -8.72 -11.40
C PHE A 228 -2.78 -8.01 -12.75
N ASP A 229 -3.62 -8.35 -13.73
CA ASP A 229 -3.51 -7.80 -15.08
C ASP A 229 -3.78 -6.29 -15.12
N ALA A 230 -4.72 -5.81 -14.30
CA ALA A 230 -4.99 -4.39 -14.13
C ALA A 230 -3.77 -3.65 -13.52
N LEU A 231 -3.12 -4.25 -12.51
CA LEU A 231 -1.92 -3.71 -11.89
C LEU A 231 -0.76 -3.65 -12.89
N ARG A 232 -0.48 -4.75 -13.61
CA ARG A 232 0.58 -4.82 -14.64
C ARG A 232 0.37 -3.77 -15.73
N LYS A 233 -0.84 -3.67 -16.25
CA LYS A 233 -1.20 -2.68 -17.27
C LYS A 233 -0.94 -1.26 -16.78
N SER A 234 -1.29 -0.97 -15.52
CA SER A 234 -1.09 0.34 -14.92
C SER A 234 0.38 0.64 -14.68
N ILE A 235 1.14 -0.33 -14.18
CA ILE A 235 2.61 -0.23 -14.02
C ILE A 235 3.27 0.03 -15.36
N ASN A 236 3.01 -0.77 -16.39
CA ASN A 236 3.62 -0.58 -17.72
C ASN A 236 3.34 0.82 -18.30
N LYS A 237 2.11 1.33 -18.13
CA LYS A 237 1.78 2.71 -18.53
C LYS A 237 2.56 3.75 -17.72
N ALA A 238 2.67 3.58 -16.40
CA ALA A 238 3.42 4.48 -15.53
C ALA A 238 4.93 4.45 -15.85
N THR A 239 5.50 3.27 -16.08
CA THR A 239 6.88 3.08 -16.55
C THR A 239 7.13 3.83 -17.84
N ARG A 240 6.25 3.66 -18.84
CA ARG A 240 6.41 4.36 -20.12
C ARG A 240 6.37 5.89 -19.95
N ARG A 241 5.43 6.41 -19.14
CA ARG A 241 5.36 7.86 -18.87
C ARG A 241 6.60 8.38 -18.16
N HIS A 242 7.12 7.63 -17.19
CA HIS A 242 8.36 7.97 -16.50
C HIS A 242 9.53 8.05 -17.49
N LEU A 243 9.71 7.04 -18.35
CA LEU A 243 10.76 7.05 -19.37
C LEU A 243 10.63 8.20 -20.38
N ILE A 244 9.40 8.57 -20.77
CA ILE A 244 9.17 9.76 -21.62
C ILE A 244 9.58 11.05 -20.89
N GLN A 245 9.25 11.17 -19.60
CA GLN A 245 9.62 12.33 -18.78
C GLN A 245 11.13 12.47 -18.60
N GLU A 246 11.85 11.34 -18.48
CA GLU A 246 13.31 11.30 -18.43
C GLU A 246 13.98 11.47 -19.82
N GLY A 247 13.19 11.62 -20.90
CA GLY A 247 13.71 11.76 -22.27
C GLY A 247 14.31 10.47 -22.84
N LEU A 248 14.03 9.32 -22.22
CA LEU A 248 14.50 8.00 -22.64
C LEU A 248 13.60 7.32 -23.67
N LEU A 249 12.35 7.79 -23.83
CA LEU A 249 11.40 7.35 -24.86
C LEU A 249 10.70 8.56 -25.51
N VAL A 250 10.21 8.36 -26.73
CA VAL A 250 9.41 9.36 -27.46
C VAL A 250 7.92 9.10 -27.24
N GLU A 251 7.13 10.17 -27.12
CA GLU A 251 5.67 10.10 -27.11
C GLU A 251 5.16 9.78 -28.53
N ASP A 252 4.39 8.71 -28.67
CA ASP A 252 3.82 8.26 -29.96
C ASP A 252 2.66 9.17 -30.42
#